data_AF-A0A2W4PCT0-F1
#
_entry.id   AF-A0A2W4PCT0-F1
#
_cell.length_a   1.000
_cell.length_b   1.000
_cell.length_c   1.000
_cell.angle_alpha   90.00
_cell.angle_beta   90.00
_cell.angle_gamma   90.00
#
_symmetry.space_group_name_H-M   'P 1'
#
loop_
_entity.id
_entity.type
_entity.pdbx_description
1 polymer ?
#
loop_
_entity_poly.entity_id
_entity_poly.type
_entity_poly.pdbx_seq_one_letter_code
_entity_poly.pdbx_strand_id
1 'polypeptide(L)' 'MMTTLRFIPSPVPIRYRMVYSATANPSGRMQYHCIRPGVSKVRISRSEFIKAYNESPILAVRPVQRPGQESVFEFEFYV' A
#
# COMPACT_ATOMS: atom_id res chain seq x y z
N MET A 1 27.91 -14.57 4.05
CA MET A 1 27.43 -13.52 4.97
C MET A 1 26.39 -12.70 4.24
N MET A 2 25.11 -12.75 4.66
CA MET A 2 24.06 -11.90 4.08
C MET A 2 24.20 -10.50 4.66
N THR A 3 24.47 -9.52 3.80
CA THR A 3 24.50 -8.10 4.17
C THR A 3 23.09 -7.61 4.44
N THR A 4 22.75 -7.40 5.71
CA THR A 4 21.52 -6.72 6.12
C THR A 4 21.57 -5.29 5.59
N LEU A 5 20.70 -4.95 4.63
CA LEU A 5 20.53 -3.57 4.18
C LEU A 5 20.04 -2.73 5.37
N ARG A 6 20.88 -1.81 5.86
CA ARG A 6 20.45 -0.86 6.91
C ARG A 6 19.39 0.06 6.30
N PHE A 7 18.21 0.10 6.91
CA PHE A 7 17.18 1.07 6.55
C PHE A 7 17.71 2.48 6.79
N ILE A 8 17.83 3.28 5.73
CA ILE A 8 18.18 4.70 5.80
C ILE A 8 16.90 5.48 5.46
N PRO A 9 16.25 6.14 6.44
CA PRO A 9 15.06 6.92 6.15
C PRO A 9 15.42 8.14 5.28
N SER A 10 14.48 8.54 4.42
CA SER A 10 14.60 9.82 3.73
C SER A 10 14.62 10.95 4.77
N PRO A 11 15.56 11.90 4.70
CA PRO A 11 15.58 13.07 5.59
C PRO A 11 14.41 14.02 5.32
N VAL A 12 13.72 13.86 4.18
CA VAL A 12 12.56 14.66 3.79
C VAL A 12 11.30 13.77 3.80
N PRO A 13 10.23 14.16 4.52
CA PRO A 13 8.96 13.43 4.48
C PRO A 13 8.38 13.42 3.06
N ILE A 14 7.95 12.25 2.60
CA ILE A 14 7.25 12.13 1.32
C ILE A 14 5.90 12.84 1.45
N ARG A 15 5.66 13.83 0.59
CA ARG A 15 4.36 14.50 0.47
C ARG A 15 3.50 13.71 -0.51
N TYR A 16 2.42 13.12 -0.02
CA TYR A 16 1.44 12.39 -0.81
C TYR A 16 0.04 12.94 -0.51
N ARG A 17 -0.87 12.78 -1.46
CA ARG A 17 -2.27 13.19 -1.39
C ARG A 17 -3.19 12.04 -1.01
N MET A 18 -2.85 10.81 -1.40
CA MET A 18 -3.66 9.63 -1.19
C MET A 18 -2.77 8.39 -0.98
N VAL A 19 -3.25 7.45 -0.17
CA VAL A 19 -2.72 6.09 -0.11
C VAL A 19 -3.81 5.14 -0.56
N TYR A 20 -3.45 4.18 -1.40
CA TYR A 20 -4.32 3.09 -1.78
C TYR A 20 -3.77 1.79 -1.22
N SER A 21 -4.61 0.97 -0.58
CA SER A 21 -4.19 -0.33 -0.01
C SER A 21 -4.92 -1.50 -0.64
N ALA A 22 -4.19 -2.56 -0.98
CA ALA A 22 -4.71 -3.89 -1.29
C ALA A 22 -4.31 -4.85 -0.18
N THR A 23 -5.30 -5.29 0.59
CA THR A 23 -5.12 -6.09 1.82
C THR A 23 -6.11 -7.25 1.84
N ALA A 24 -5.67 -8.48 2.08
CA ALA A 24 -6.58 -9.60 2.26
C ALA A 24 -7.24 -9.58 3.65
N ASN A 25 -8.47 -10.06 3.71
CA ASN A 25 -9.14 -10.34 4.98
C ASN A 25 -8.75 -11.74 5.51
N PRO A 26 -9.24 -12.17 6.69
CA PRO A 26 -8.96 -13.50 7.21
C PRO A 26 -9.40 -14.66 6.31
N SER A 27 -10.39 -14.45 5.42
CA SER A 27 -10.79 -15.44 4.43
C SER A 27 -9.98 -15.40 3.13
N GLY A 28 -8.91 -14.62 3.07
CA GLY A 28 -8.03 -14.50 1.89
C GLY A 28 -8.58 -13.62 0.77
N ARG A 29 -9.77 -13.04 0.92
CA ARG A 29 -10.36 -12.14 -0.09
C ARG A 29 -9.71 -10.77 -0.03
N MET A 30 -9.22 -10.31 -1.17
CA MET A 30 -8.60 -8.99 -1.30
C MET A 30 -9.61 -7.87 -1.07
N GLN A 31 -9.20 -6.88 -0.27
CA GLN A 31 -9.96 -5.68 0.06
C GLN A 31 -9.17 -4.45 -0.32
N TYR A 32 -9.86 -3.49 -0.96
CA TYR A 32 -9.26 -2.29 -1.49
C TYR A 32 -9.74 -1.07 -0.71
N HIS A 33 -8.81 -0.18 -0.39
CA HIS A 33 -9.12 1.05 0.35
C HIS A 33 -8.36 2.23 -0.23
N CYS A 34 -8.91 3.43 -0.02
CA CYS A 34 -8.20 4.69 -0.18
C CYS A 34 -8.16 5.44 1.15
N ILE A 35 -7.07 6.17 1.38
CA ILE A 35 -6.82 6.92 2.61
C ILE A 35 -6.28 8.28 2.20
N ARG A 36 -7.01 9.34 2.52
CA ARG A 36 -6.49 10.71 2.43
C ARG A 36 -5.81 11.06 3.76
N PRO A 37 -4.62 11.67 3.78
CA PRO A 37 -3.99 12.14 5.00
C PRO A 37 -4.95 12.98 5.85
N GLY A 38 -5.04 12.66 7.14
CA GLY A 38 -5.94 13.34 8.07
C GLY A 38 -7.42 12.94 7.97
N VAL A 39 -7.78 11.98 7.11
CA VAL A 39 -9.15 11.48 6.93
C VAL A 39 -9.20 9.97 7.21
N SER A 40 -10.38 9.47 7.55
CA SER A 40 -10.66 8.05 7.73
C SER A 40 -10.46 7.24 6.45
N LYS A 41 -10.10 5.96 6.64
CA LYS A 41 -9.94 4.96 5.59
C LYS A 41 -11.29 4.64 4.95
N VAL A 42 -11.39 4.74 3.63
CA VAL A 42 -12.60 4.46 2.86
C VAL A 42 -12.42 3.19 2.03
N ARG A 43 -13.44 2.33 2.00
CA ARG A 43 -13.45 1.15 1.13
C ARG A 43 -13.79 1.53 -0.30
N ILE A 44 -13.02 1.02 -1.25
CA ILE A 44 -13.21 1.27 -2.69
C ILE A 44 -13.39 -0.03 -3.46
N SER A 45 -13.81 0.09 -4.71
CA SER A 45 -13.92 -1.06 -5.61
C SER A 45 -12.54 -1.52 -6.12
N ARG A 46 -12.46 -2.77 -6.60
CA ARG A 46 -11.26 -3.28 -7.28
C ARG A 46 -10.93 -2.45 -8.53
N SER A 47 -11.94 -2.09 -9.31
CA SER A 47 -11.76 -1.34 -10.56
C SER A 47 -11.19 0.06 -10.29
N GLU A 48 -11.67 0.72 -9.24
CA GLU A 48 -11.13 2.01 -8.81
C GLU A 48 -9.67 1.91 -8.35
N PHE A 49 -9.34 0.86 -7.58
CA PHE A 49 -7.95 0.62 -7.18
C PHE A 49 -7.03 0.37 -8.39
N ILE A 50 -7.46 -0.46 -9.35
CA ILE A 50 -6.67 -0.75 -10.57
C ILE A 50 -6.48 0.52 -11.39
N LYS A 51 -7.54 1.33 -11.54
CA LYS A 51 -7.47 2.61 -12.24
C LYS A 51 -6.44 3.53 -11.56
N ALA A 52 -6.54 3.68 -10.24
CA ALA A 52 -5.59 4.48 -9.49
C ALA A 52 -4.15 3.97 -9.63
N TYR A 53 -3.93 2.65 -9.60
CA TYR A 53 -2.59 2.06 -9.76
C TYR A 53 -2.00 2.31 -11.15
N ASN A 54 -2.81 2.22 -12.20
CA ASN A 54 -2.34 2.35 -13.58
C ASN A 54 -2.20 3.81 -14.04
N GLU A 55 -3.01 4.73 -13.52
CA GLU A 55 -3.12 6.10 -14.04
C GLU A 55 -2.52 7.16 -13.11
N SER A 56 -2.32 6.86 -11.82
CA SER A 56 -1.81 7.87 -10.88
C SER A 56 -0.28 7.99 -10.92
N PRO A 57 0.28 9.17 -10.64
CA PRO A 57 1.72 9.35 -10.46
C PRO A 57 2.17 8.75 -9.13
N ILE A 58 2.42 7.44 -9.10
CA ILE A 58 2.86 6.72 -7.90
C ILE A 58 4.22 7.24 -7.43
N LEU A 59 4.26 7.75 -6.20
CA LEU A 59 5.47 8.24 -5.54
C LEU A 59 6.26 7.12 -4.87
N ALA A 60 5.55 6.16 -4.27
CA ALA A 60 6.16 5.04 -3.55
C ALA A 60 5.20 3.84 -3.51
N VAL A 61 5.78 2.65 -3.36
CA VAL A 61 5.04 1.40 -3.08
C VAL A 61 5.63 0.75 -1.85
N ARG A 62 4.78 0.30 -0.94
CA ARG A 62 5.15 -0.37 0.30
C ARG A 62 4.53 -1.77 0.32
N PRO A 63 5.32 -2.84 0.29
CA PRO A 63 4.79 -4.18 0.54
C PRO A 63 4.28 -4.25 1.98
N VAL A 64 3.12 -4.86 2.18
CA VAL A 64 2.55 -5.12 3.49
C VAL A 64 2.79 -6.59 3.82
N GLN A 65 3.79 -6.85 4.65
CA GLN A 65 4.06 -8.21 5.13
C GLN A 65 3.15 -8.49 6.32
N ARG A 66 2.30 -9.52 6.21
CA ARG A 66 1.56 -10.07 7.35
C ARG A 66 2.10 -11.44 7.74
N PRO A 67 2.55 -11.62 8.99
CA PRO A 67 2.91 -12.93 9.51
C PRO A 67 1.76 -13.92 9.33
N GLY A 68 2.04 -15.11 8.80
CA GLY A 68 1.04 -16.16 8.58
C GLY A 68 0.23 -16.06 7.28
N GLN A 69 0.48 -15.05 6.43
CA GLN A 69 -0.12 -14.92 5.08
C GLN A 69 0.96 -14.82 3.99
N GLU A 70 1.89 -15.79 3.99
CA GLU A 70 3.05 -15.78 3.08
C GLU A 70 2.70 -15.93 1.59
N SER A 71 1.50 -16.43 1.28
CA SER A 71 1.03 -16.65 -0.09
C SER A 71 0.26 -15.47 -0.71
N VAL A 72 0.08 -14.37 0.03
CA VAL A 72 -0.72 -13.22 -0.42
C VAL A 72 0.15 -11.98 -0.57
N PHE A 73 0.19 -11.44 -1.78
CA PHE A 73 0.83 -10.16 -2.05
C PHE A 73 -0.09 -9.01 -1.67
N GLU A 74 0.21 -8.39 -0.54
CA GLU A 74 -0.44 -7.16 -0.08
C GLU A 74 0.51 -5.98 -0.22
N PHE A 75 -0.04 -4.81 -0.56
CA PHE A 75 0.76 -3.61 -0.69
C PHE A 75 -0.09 -2.35 -0.57
N GLU A 76 0.61 -1.26 -0.33
CA GLU A 76 0.11 0.10 -0.41
C GLU A 76 0.90 0.88 -1.45
N PHE A 77 0.26 1.83 -2.12
CA PHE A 77 0.95 2.81 -2.95
C PHE A 77 0.51 4.22 -2.62
N TYR A 78 1.46 5.14 -2.73
CA TYR A 78 1.33 6.54 -2.35
C TYR A 78 1.30 7.39 -3.61
N VAL A 79 0.30 8.27 -3.70
CA VAL A 79 0.08 9.23 -4.81
C VAL A 79 0.03 10.62 -4.23
#